data_AF-A0A1I5L1V1-F1
#
_entry.id   AF-A0A1I5L1V1-F1
#
_cell.length_a   1.000
_cell.length_b   1.000
_cell.length_c   1.000
_cell.angle_alpha   90.00
_cell.angle_beta   90.00
_cell.angle_gamma   90.00
#
_symmetry.space_group_name_H-M   'P 1'
#
loop_
_entity.id
_entity.type
_entity.pdbx_description
1 polymer ?
#
loop_
_entity_poly.entity_id
_entity_poly.type
_entity_poly.pdbx_seq_one_letter_code
_entity_poly.pdbx_strand_id
1 'polypeptide(L)'
;MTRAEYEALMTKYAEQIERIRESAHELHRSVNQTYGDELPYGYHLDMVVNGIRDFGHLVCAREEDLLPLFFGGYYHDSIEDARLTYNDVLKTARGMMTEEQALMATEIAYALTNDKGRTRAERAGEEYYKGIRKTPYAPFVKLCDRLANITYSCSGVNDNNLRMKEVYKGEVPHFLASINPHSDDPRLLVPQEVVYKLAECLIDDLEREEQNQSAWWHEY
;
A
#
# COMPACT_ATOMS: atom_id res chain seq x y z
N MET A 1 -15.53 5.99 -7.83
CA MET A 1 -16.69 6.67 -7.20
C MET A 1 -16.32 8.10 -6.86
N THR A 2 -17.26 9.00 -6.53
CA THR A 2 -16.88 10.34 -6.08
C THR A 2 -16.21 10.29 -4.70
N ARG A 3 -15.38 11.28 -4.38
CA ARG A 3 -14.75 11.40 -3.05
C ARG A 3 -15.79 11.46 -1.92
N ALA A 4 -16.87 12.23 -2.11
CA ALA A 4 -17.93 12.37 -1.11
C ALA A 4 -18.68 11.05 -0.85
N GLU A 5 -18.95 10.26 -1.89
CA GLU A 5 -19.53 8.92 -1.74
C GLU A 5 -18.59 8.00 -0.97
N TYR A 6 -17.29 8.01 -1.30
CA TYR A 6 -16.29 7.20 -0.61
C TYR A 6 -16.16 7.58 0.87
N GLU A 7 -16.14 8.88 1.20
CA GLU A 7 -16.13 9.38 2.57
C GLU A 7 -17.39 8.99 3.36
N ALA A 8 -18.56 9.02 2.72
CA ALA A 8 -19.80 8.55 3.31
C ALA A 8 -19.76 7.03 3.58
N LEU A 9 -19.19 6.24 2.67
CA LEU A 9 -18.98 4.80 2.89
C LEU A 9 -18.00 4.54 4.04
N MET A 10 -16.89 5.28 4.13
CA MET A 10 -15.96 5.17 5.26
C MET A 10 -16.64 5.45 6.60
N THR A 11 -17.56 6.42 6.64
CA THR A 11 -18.35 6.71 7.84
C THR A 11 -19.35 5.59 8.14
N LYS A 12 -20.02 5.05 7.10
CA LYS A 12 -20.95 3.92 7.23
C LYS A 12 -20.28 2.66 7.79
N TYR A 13 -19.02 2.40 7.39
CA TYR A 13 -18.27 1.21 7.76
C TYR A 13 -17.18 1.47 8.83
N ALA A 14 -17.26 2.60 9.54
CA ALA A 14 -16.20 3.03 10.47
C ALA A 14 -15.91 2.00 11.57
N GLU A 15 -16.94 1.36 12.13
CA GLU A 15 -16.78 0.34 13.18
C GLU A 15 -16.05 -0.89 12.65
N GLN A 16 -16.39 -1.36 11.44
CA GLN A 16 -15.74 -2.50 10.80
C GLN A 16 -14.28 -2.18 10.46
N ILE A 17 -14.01 -0.97 9.96
CA ILE A 17 -12.65 -0.51 9.67
C ILE A 17 -11.81 -0.45 10.94
N GLU A 18 -12.37 0.04 12.06
CA GLU A 18 -11.65 0.08 13.34
C GLU A 18 -11.38 -1.34 13.88
N ARG A 19 -12.34 -2.26 13.76
CA ARG A 19 -12.13 -3.67 14.15
C ARG A 19 -11.01 -4.34 13.36
N ILE A 20 -10.91 -4.07 12.05
CA ILE A 20 -9.81 -4.55 11.20
C ILE A 20 -8.48 -3.98 11.71
N ARG A 21 -8.45 -2.65 11.95
CA ARG A 21 -7.28 -1.92 12.44
C ARG A 21 -6.76 -2.51 13.76
N GLU A 22 -7.61 -2.60 14.77
CA GLU A 22 -7.25 -3.13 16.09
C GLU A 22 -6.70 -4.55 15.99
N SER A 23 -7.36 -5.39 15.17
CA SER A 23 -6.93 -6.77 14.96
C SER A 23 -5.55 -6.88 14.29
N ALA A 24 -5.26 -6.04 13.30
CA ALA A 24 -3.96 -6.03 12.63
C ALA A 24 -2.86 -5.47 13.55
N HIS A 25 -3.16 -4.40 14.28
CA HIS A 25 -2.24 -3.81 15.26
C HIS A 25 -1.84 -4.83 16.33
N GLU A 26 -2.82 -5.57 16.88
CA GLU A 26 -2.56 -6.59 17.87
C GLU A 26 -1.79 -7.77 17.30
N LEU A 27 -2.08 -8.18 16.07
CA LEU A 27 -1.34 -9.23 15.37
C LEU A 27 0.15 -8.89 15.29
N HIS A 28 0.52 -7.71 14.79
CA HIS A 28 1.92 -7.31 14.67
C HIS A 28 2.58 -7.04 16.04
N ARG A 29 1.80 -6.56 17.03
CA ARG A 29 2.27 -6.45 18.43
C ARG A 29 2.61 -7.82 19.01
N SER A 30 1.80 -8.85 18.75
CA SER A 30 1.96 -10.20 19.31
C SER A 30 3.26 -10.89 18.88
N VAL A 31 3.82 -10.49 17.73
CA VAL A 31 5.11 -10.97 17.22
C VAL A 31 6.27 -10.01 17.53
N ASN A 32 6.02 -8.95 18.32
CA ASN A 32 6.97 -7.88 18.67
C ASN A 32 7.57 -7.16 17.45
N GLN A 33 6.79 -6.96 16.39
CA GLN A 33 7.27 -6.23 15.23
C GLN A 33 7.26 -4.72 15.48
N THR A 34 8.37 -4.08 15.14
CA THR A 34 8.56 -2.62 15.21
C THR A 34 8.74 -2.03 13.82
N TYR A 35 8.48 -0.74 13.69
CA TYR A 35 8.73 0.07 12.51
C TYR A 35 9.85 1.06 12.79
N GLY A 36 10.89 1.06 11.94
CA GLY A 36 12.14 1.77 12.24
C GLY A 36 12.78 1.25 13.52
N ASP A 37 13.36 2.15 14.31
CA ASP A 37 14.12 1.77 15.50
C ASP A 37 13.23 1.41 16.70
N GLU A 38 12.06 2.06 16.87
CA GLU A 38 11.29 1.96 18.13
C GLU A 38 9.75 2.03 17.99
N LEU A 39 9.19 2.37 16.82
CA LEU A 39 7.74 2.55 16.72
C LEU A 39 7.00 1.20 16.64
N PRO A 40 5.78 1.07 17.20
CA PRO A 40 4.95 -0.10 16.94
C PRO A 40 4.65 -0.25 15.45
N TYR A 41 4.67 -1.46 14.91
CA TYR A 41 4.41 -1.66 13.47
C TYR A 41 3.04 -1.14 13.00
N GLY A 42 2.05 -1.09 13.90
CA GLY A 42 0.74 -0.48 13.62
C GLY A 42 0.83 0.96 13.13
N TYR A 43 1.91 1.69 13.45
CA TYR A 43 2.15 3.03 12.90
C TYR A 43 2.33 3.01 11.38
N HIS A 44 3.10 2.04 10.84
CA HIS A 44 3.23 1.84 9.39
C HIS A 44 1.89 1.49 8.76
N LEU A 45 1.15 0.55 9.36
CA LEU A 45 -0.15 0.13 8.85
C LEU A 45 -1.13 1.32 8.75
N ASP A 46 -1.13 2.21 9.75
CA ASP A 46 -1.94 3.42 9.72
C ASP A 46 -1.50 4.38 8.61
N MET A 47 -0.19 4.52 8.35
CA MET A 47 0.31 5.34 7.24
C MET A 47 -0.13 4.78 5.88
N VAL A 48 -0.09 3.46 5.68
CA VAL A 48 -0.59 2.82 4.45
C VAL A 48 -2.08 3.09 4.28
N VAL A 49 -2.87 2.88 5.35
CA VAL A 49 -4.32 3.06 5.30
C VAL A 49 -4.72 4.54 5.17
N ASN A 50 -3.91 5.49 5.63
CA ASN A 50 -4.14 6.91 5.33
C ASN A 50 -4.09 7.18 3.81
N GLY A 51 -3.16 6.55 3.08
CA GLY A 51 -3.18 6.59 1.62
C GLY A 51 -4.47 6.02 1.02
N ILE A 52 -5.00 4.92 1.59
CA ILE A 52 -6.28 4.33 1.18
C ILE A 52 -7.46 5.27 1.48
N ARG A 53 -7.42 6.00 2.60
CA ARG A 53 -8.45 7.00 2.95
C ARG A 53 -8.43 8.18 2.00
N ASP A 54 -7.25 8.70 1.69
CA ASP A 54 -7.09 9.90 0.88
C ASP A 54 -7.39 9.65 -0.60
N PHE A 55 -6.98 8.49 -1.13
CA PHE A 55 -6.97 8.22 -2.57
C PHE A 55 -7.85 7.04 -2.99
N GLY A 56 -8.42 6.26 -2.07
CA GLY A 56 -9.17 5.05 -2.41
C GLY A 56 -10.41 5.30 -3.27
N HIS A 57 -10.98 6.51 -3.25
CA HIS A 57 -12.09 6.91 -4.13
C HIS A 57 -11.77 6.80 -5.63
N LEU A 58 -10.47 6.87 -6.00
CA LEU A 58 -9.96 6.77 -7.37
C LEU A 58 -10.02 5.32 -7.91
N VAL A 59 -9.91 4.32 -7.03
CA VAL A 59 -9.86 2.90 -7.42
C VAL A 59 -11.08 2.11 -6.99
N CYS A 60 -11.70 2.47 -5.86
CA CYS A 60 -12.82 1.75 -5.27
C CYS A 60 -14.01 1.76 -6.25
N ALA A 61 -14.25 0.61 -6.87
CA ALA A 61 -15.22 0.47 -7.94
C ALA A 61 -16.65 0.35 -7.39
N ARG A 62 -16.81 -0.33 -6.24
CA ARG A 62 -18.11 -0.66 -5.65
C ARG A 62 -18.04 -0.55 -4.13
N GLU A 63 -19.18 -0.32 -3.50
CA GLU A 63 -19.29 -0.27 -2.04
C GLU A 63 -18.78 -1.56 -1.36
N GLU A 64 -19.08 -2.72 -1.93
CA GLU A 64 -18.63 -4.02 -1.42
C GLU A 64 -17.10 -4.19 -1.42
N ASP A 65 -16.38 -3.38 -2.18
CA ASP A 65 -14.92 -3.46 -2.28
C ASP A 65 -14.22 -2.65 -1.17
N LEU A 66 -14.95 -1.82 -0.41
CA LEU A 66 -14.40 -0.95 0.64
C LEU A 66 -13.71 -1.76 1.75
N LEU A 67 -14.43 -2.70 2.38
CA LEU A 67 -13.87 -3.49 3.48
C LEU A 67 -12.68 -4.35 3.05
N PRO A 68 -12.72 -5.06 1.90
CA PRO A 68 -11.55 -5.75 1.37
C PRO A 68 -10.34 -4.85 1.16
N LEU A 69 -10.53 -3.63 0.65
CA LEU A 69 -9.45 -2.68 0.41
C LEU A 69 -8.78 -2.25 1.73
N PHE A 70 -9.57 -1.89 2.74
CA PHE A 70 -9.04 -1.54 4.07
C PHE A 70 -8.37 -2.73 4.76
N PHE A 71 -8.96 -3.93 4.64
CA PHE A 71 -8.36 -5.15 5.17
C PHE A 71 -7.01 -5.43 4.49
N GLY A 72 -6.95 -5.36 3.16
CA GLY A 72 -5.71 -5.52 2.40
C GLY A 72 -4.63 -4.53 2.86
N GLY A 73 -4.97 -3.26 3.10
CA GLY A 73 -4.04 -2.28 3.66
C GLY A 73 -3.52 -2.64 5.05
N TYR A 74 -4.38 -3.08 5.97
CA TYR A 74 -3.96 -3.45 7.33
C TYR A 74 -3.24 -4.81 7.41
N TYR A 75 -3.52 -5.74 6.51
CA TYR A 75 -3.00 -7.11 6.53
C TYR A 75 -1.92 -7.40 5.47
N HIS A 76 -1.48 -6.41 4.67
CA HIS A 76 -0.55 -6.64 3.56
C HIS A 76 0.74 -7.37 3.97
N ASP A 77 1.27 -7.08 5.17
CA ASP A 77 2.49 -7.71 5.69
C ASP A 77 2.22 -8.90 6.64
N SER A 78 0.96 -9.26 6.86
CA SER A 78 0.59 -10.24 7.89
C SER A 78 1.16 -11.65 7.64
N ILE A 79 1.29 -12.04 6.36
CA ILE A 79 1.87 -13.33 5.96
C ILE A 79 3.40 -13.26 6.02
N GLU A 80 4.00 -12.15 5.57
CA GLU A 80 5.45 -11.96 5.52
C GLU A 80 6.06 -11.85 6.91
N ASP A 81 5.47 -11.01 7.78
CA ASP A 81 6.10 -10.59 9.03
C ASP A 81 5.33 -11.03 10.29
N ALA A 82 4.04 -11.31 10.19
CA ALA A 82 3.21 -11.69 11.33
C ALA A 82 2.83 -13.18 11.40
N ARG A 83 3.57 -14.03 10.67
CA ARG A 83 3.51 -15.51 10.75
C ARG A 83 2.13 -16.09 10.39
N LEU A 84 1.29 -15.36 9.67
CA LEU A 84 0.03 -15.90 9.18
C LEU A 84 0.25 -16.70 7.89
N THR A 85 -0.56 -17.73 7.69
CA THR A 85 -0.72 -18.35 6.37
C THR A 85 -1.87 -17.69 5.61
N TYR A 86 -1.97 -17.94 4.30
CA TYR A 86 -3.13 -17.56 3.49
C TYR A 86 -4.46 -17.95 4.15
N ASN A 87 -4.53 -19.17 4.70
CA ASN A 87 -5.74 -19.69 5.34
C ASN A 87 -6.07 -18.98 6.66
N ASP A 88 -5.06 -18.53 7.41
CA ASP A 88 -5.27 -17.77 8.65
C ASP A 88 -5.82 -16.36 8.35
N VAL A 89 -5.29 -15.72 7.31
CA VAL A 89 -5.80 -14.43 6.81
C VAL A 89 -7.24 -14.58 6.32
N LEU A 90 -7.53 -15.59 5.50
CA LEU A 90 -8.89 -15.86 5.01
C LEU A 90 -9.88 -16.15 6.14
N LYS A 91 -9.47 -16.94 7.14
CA LYS A 91 -10.29 -17.21 8.32
C LYS A 91 -10.60 -15.94 9.10
N THR A 92 -9.60 -15.06 9.26
CA THR A 92 -9.78 -13.77 9.93
C THR A 92 -10.74 -12.87 9.14
N ALA A 93 -10.55 -12.75 7.83
CA ALA A 93 -11.40 -11.96 6.96
C ALA A 93 -12.87 -12.45 6.98
N ARG A 94 -13.11 -13.77 6.90
CA ARG A 94 -14.46 -14.37 7.02
C ARG A 94 -15.17 -14.04 8.33
N GLY A 95 -14.44 -13.74 9.40
CA GLY A 95 -15.02 -13.28 10.67
C GLY A 95 -15.52 -11.82 10.65
N MET A 96 -15.23 -11.06 9.59
CA MET A 96 -15.45 -9.62 9.52
C MET A 96 -16.28 -9.18 8.30
N MET A 97 -16.37 -9.99 7.25
CA MET A 97 -17.02 -9.63 5.98
C MET A 97 -17.61 -10.87 5.27
N THR A 98 -18.29 -10.67 4.13
CA THR A 98 -18.87 -11.79 3.35
C THR A 98 -17.77 -12.69 2.76
N GLU A 99 -18.14 -13.88 2.27
CA GLU A 99 -17.19 -14.81 1.66
C GLU A 99 -16.45 -14.20 0.46
N GLU A 100 -17.17 -13.51 -0.44
CA GLU A 100 -16.59 -12.87 -1.62
C GLU A 100 -15.64 -11.73 -1.24
N GLN A 101 -16.02 -10.93 -0.24
CA GLN A 101 -15.17 -9.88 0.32
C GLN A 101 -13.92 -10.46 0.98
N ALA A 102 -14.07 -11.54 1.74
CA ALA A 102 -12.97 -12.18 2.46
C ALA A 102 -11.94 -12.78 1.49
N LEU A 103 -12.40 -13.39 0.40
CA LEU A 103 -11.52 -13.87 -0.66
C LEU A 103 -10.75 -12.70 -1.30
N MET A 104 -11.44 -11.63 -1.70
CA MET A 104 -10.78 -10.44 -2.26
C MET A 104 -9.74 -9.84 -1.31
N ALA A 105 -10.08 -9.68 -0.04
CA ALA A 105 -9.19 -9.14 0.99
C ALA A 105 -7.93 -10.00 1.17
N THR A 106 -8.10 -11.32 1.16
CA THR A 106 -7.00 -12.27 1.32
C THR A 106 -6.09 -12.29 0.10
N GLU A 107 -6.65 -12.23 -1.11
CA GLU A 107 -5.88 -12.15 -2.36
C GLU A 107 -5.02 -10.88 -2.41
N ILE A 108 -5.51 -9.74 -1.92
CA ILE A 108 -4.71 -8.52 -1.81
C ILE A 108 -3.50 -8.76 -0.90
N ALA A 109 -3.71 -9.26 0.33
CA ALA A 109 -2.61 -9.53 1.26
C ALA A 109 -1.60 -10.55 0.70
N TYR A 110 -2.10 -11.61 0.06
CA TYR A 110 -1.27 -12.64 -0.55
C TYR A 110 -0.42 -12.10 -1.70
N ALA A 111 -1.02 -11.31 -2.60
CA ALA A 111 -0.30 -10.71 -3.74
C ALA A 111 0.81 -9.74 -3.30
N LEU A 112 0.71 -9.18 -2.09
CA LEU A 112 1.69 -8.24 -1.54
C LEU A 112 2.77 -8.89 -0.69
N THR A 113 2.62 -10.19 -0.39
CA THR A 113 3.63 -10.99 0.32
C THR A 113 4.79 -11.29 -0.61
N ASN A 114 6.01 -10.91 -0.23
CA ASN A 114 7.19 -11.14 -1.06
C ASN A 114 7.51 -12.63 -1.24
N ASP A 115 8.21 -12.94 -2.35
CA ASP A 115 8.81 -14.25 -2.55
C ASP A 115 9.97 -14.50 -1.58
N LYS A 116 10.31 -15.78 -1.40
CA LYS A 116 11.51 -16.16 -0.64
C LYS A 116 12.77 -15.80 -1.42
N GLY A 117 13.60 -14.94 -0.84
CA GLY A 117 14.84 -14.48 -1.46
C GLY A 117 15.87 -13.97 -0.44
N ARG A 118 17.16 -14.04 -0.80
CA ARG A 118 18.27 -13.56 0.04
C ARG A 118 18.41 -12.05 -0.01
N THR A 119 18.09 -11.45 -1.17
CA THR A 119 18.15 -10.00 -1.41
C THR A 119 16.76 -9.43 -1.64
N ARG A 120 16.60 -8.10 -1.52
CA ARG A 120 15.34 -7.43 -1.85
C ARG A 120 14.91 -7.68 -3.30
N ALA A 121 15.86 -7.67 -4.23
CA ALA A 121 15.60 -7.96 -5.64
C ALA A 121 15.16 -9.42 -5.88
N GLU A 122 15.72 -10.38 -5.12
CA GLU A 122 15.25 -11.78 -5.18
C GLU A 122 13.84 -11.94 -4.61
N ARG A 123 13.48 -11.15 -3.59
CA ARG A 123 12.16 -11.17 -2.94
C ARG A 123 11.07 -10.48 -3.76
N ALA A 124 11.44 -9.44 -4.52
CA ALA A 124 10.56 -8.70 -5.42
C ALA A 124 10.87 -9.01 -6.89
N GLY A 125 10.73 -10.29 -7.27
CA GLY A 125 10.98 -10.76 -8.63
C GLY A 125 9.81 -10.52 -9.61
N GLU A 126 9.96 -11.01 -10.83
CA GLU A 126 8.95 -10.85 -11.89
C GLU A 126 7.60 -11.50 -11.54
N GLU A 127 7.62 -12.70 -10.94
CA GLU A 127 6.37 -13.40 -10.58
C GLU A 127 5.63 -12.69 -9.43
N TYR A 128 6.35 -12.11 -8.46
CA TYR A 128 5.78 -11.25 -7.42
C TYR A 128 5.02 -10.07 -8.03
N TYR A 129 5.68 -9.28 -8.88
CA TYR A 129 5.03 -8.12 -9.52
C TYR A 129 3.91 -8.51 -10.48
N LYS A 130 4.01 -9.65 -11.16
CA LYS A 130 2.94 -10.21 -11.98
C LYS A 130 1.72 -10.61 -11.16
N GLY A 131 1.92 -11.10 -9.92
CA GLY A 131 0.84 -11.32 -8.96
C GLY A 131 0.13 -10.01 -8.63
N ILE A 132 0.88 -8.98 -8.25
CA ILE A 132 0.35 -7.63 -7.98
C ILE A 132 -0.48 -7.10 -9.16
N ARG A 133 0.06 -7.15 -10.39
CA ARG A 133 -0.61 -6.65 -11.60
C ARG A 133 -1.90 -7.39 -11.97
N LYS A 134 -2.14 -8.59 -11.44
CA LYS A 134 -3.33 -9.40 -11.73
C LYS A 134 -4.38 -9.35 -10.64
N THR A 135 -4.02 -8.91 -9.45
CA THR A 135 -4.91 -8.91 -8.28
C THR A 135 -5.57 -7.54 -8.14
N PRO A 136 -6.91 -7.44 -8.24
CA PRO A 136 -7.63 -6.21 -7.96
C PRO A 136 -7.18 -5.57 -6.65
N TYR A 137 -6.95 -4.26 -6.69
CA TYR A 137 -6.52 -3.38 -5.61
C TYR A 137 -5.08 -3.56 -5.12
N ALA A 138 -4.39 -4.65 -5.46
CA ALA A 138 -3.00 -4.86 -5.04
C ALA A 138 -2.02 -3.78 -5.57
N PRO A 139 -2.08 -3.31 -6.84
CA PRO A 139 -1.20 -2.24 -7.31
C PRO A 139 -1.33 -0.97 -6.47
N PHE A 140 -2.57 -0.57 -6.17
CA PHE A 140 -2.87 0.60 -5.37
C PHE A 140 -2.39 0.45 -3.91
N VAL A 141 -2.67 -0.68 -3.25
CA VAL A 141 -2.20 -0.89 -1.88
C VAL A 141 -0.67 -0.93 -1.82
N LYS A 142 0.01 -1.52 -2.82
CA LYS A 142 1.48 -1.49 -2.90
C LYS A 142 2.02 -0.07 -3.08
N LEU A 143 1.31 0.75 -3.85
CA LEU A 143 1.65 2.16 -4.02
C LEU A 143 1.50 2.95 -2.72
N CYS A 144 0.44 2.69 -1.94
CA CYS A 144 0.27 3.26 -0.59
C CYS A 144 1.35 2.81 0.40
N ASP A 145 1.73 1.53 0.38
CA ASP A 145 2.87 1.00 1.16
C ASP A 145 4.17 1.74 0.81
N ARG A 146 4.44 1.92 -0.49
CA ARG A 146 5.59 2.70 -0.94
C ARG A 146 5.54 4.16 -0.49
N LEU A 147 4.36 4.79 -0.54
CA LEU A 147 4.15 6.17 -0.09
C LEU A 147 4.41 6.31 1.42
N ALA A 148 3.92 5.37 2.23
CA ALA A 148 4.18 5.35 3.67
C ALA A 148 5.69 5.28 3.96
N ASN A 149 6.38 4.33 3.32
CA ASN A 149 7.82 4.13 3.49
C ASN A 149 8.66 5.35 3.08
N ILE A 150 8.34 5.97 1.94
CA ILE A 150 9.03 7.18 1.47
C ILE A 150 8.74 8.36 2.40
N THR A 151 7.48 8.57 2.77
CA THR A 151 7.07 9.66 3.65
C THR A 151 7.80 9.59 4.99
N TYR A 152 7.84 8.40 5.60
CA TYR A 152 8.56 8.20 6.85
C TYR A 152 10.06 8.46 6.68
N SER A 153 10.69 7.85 5.68
CA SER A 153 12.14 7.92 5.44
C SER A 153 12.62 9.34 5.07
N CYS A 154 11.77 10.15 4.43
CA CYS A 154 12.12 11.48 3.95
C CYS A 154 11.66 12.61 4.88
N SER A 155 10.96 12.31 5.99
CA SER A 155 10.40 13.32 6.89
C SER A 155 11.43 14.05 7.78
N GLY A 156 12.66 13.54 7.88
CA GLY A 156 13.74 14.17 8.66
C GLY A 156 14.93 14.59 7.81
N VAL A 157 15.81 15.43 8.37
CA VAL A 157 16.90 16.12 7.65
C VAL A 157 18.31 15.59 7.99
N ASN A 158 18.42 14.37 8.52
CA ASN A 158 19.73 13.78 8.82
C ASN A 158 20.35 13.10 7.57
N ASP A 159 21.66 12.82 7.63
CA ASP A 159 22.41 12.23 6.51
C ASP A 159 21.84 10.88 6.04
N ASN A 160 21.27 10.09 6.95
CA ASN A 160 20.64 8.82 6.61
C ASN A 160 19.37 9.03 5.78
N ASN A 161 18.56 10.03 6.12
CA ASN A 161 17.32 10.35 5.41
C ASN A 161 17.60 10.91 4.01
N LEU A 162 18.60 11.78 3.87
CA LEU A 162 19.05 12.28 2.58
C LEU A 162 19.54 11.14 1.68
N ARG A 163 20.30 10.19 2.23
CA ARG A 163 20.72 8.98 1.49
C ARG A 163 19.53 8.13 1.07
N MET A 164 18.54 7.93 1.95
CA MET A 164 17.34 7.16 1.63
C MET A 164 16.49 7.83 0.53
N LYS A 165 16.42 9.16 0.52
CA LYS A 165 15.74 9.94 -0.53
C LYS A 165 16.36 9.67 -1.90
N GLU A 166 17.68 9.67 -2.01
CA GLU A 166 18.38 9.35 -3.28
C GLU A 166 18.20 7.90 -3.72
N VAL A 167 18.19 6.94 -2.77
CA VAL A 167 17.87 5.54 -3.07
C VAL A 167 16.47 5.43 -3.67
N TYR A 168 15.47 6.06 -3.05
CA TYR A 168 14.10 6.01 -3.56
C TYR A 168 13.94 6.76 -4.89
N LYS A 169 14.61 7.90 -5.11
CA LYS A 169 14.64 8.56 -6.42
C LYS A 169 15.08 7.60 -7.55
N GLY A 170 16.06 6.75 -7.27
CA GLY A 170 16.52 5.73 -8.24
C GLY A 170 15.57 4.54 -8.41
N GLU A 171 14.91 4.09 -7.33
CA GLU A 171 14.05 2.90 -7.36
C GLU A 171 12.64 3.16 -7.93
N VAL A 172 12.07 4.35 -7.69
CA VAL A 172 10.66 4.64 -7.99
C VAL A 172 10.28 4.42 -9.46
N PRO A 173 11.08 4.86 -10.47
CA PRO A 173 10.75 4.61 -11.87
C PRO A 173 10.53 3.12 -12.19
N HIS A 174 11.46 2.26 -11.77
CA HIS A 174 11.33 0.82 -11.98
C HIS A 174 10.16 0.24 -11.17
N PHE A 175 10.00 0.67 -9.92
CA PHE A 175 8.89 0.24 -9.07
C PHE A 175 7.52 0.53 -9.72
N LEU A 176 7.29 1.75 -10.20
CA LEU A 176 6.03 2.15 -10.84
C LEU A 176 5.76 1.32 -12.10
N ALA A 177 6.76 1.15 -12.96
CA ALA A 177 6.65 0.29 -14.13
C ALA A 177 6.30 -1.16 -13.75
N SER A 178 6.89 -1.69 -12.66
CA SER A 178 6.68 -3.06 -12.22
C SER A 178 5.28 -3.30 -11.64
N ILE A 179 4.66 -2.32 -10.97
CA ILE A 179 3.30 -2.50 -10.41
C ILE A 179 2.19 -2.12 -11.39
N ASN A 180 2.47 -1.38 -12.46
CA ASN A 180 1.46 -0.90 -13.39
C ASN A 180 1.03 -2.01 -14.38
N PRO A 181 -0.25 -2.43 -14.39
CA PRO A 181 -0.75 -3.42 -15.34
C PRO A 181 -1.14 -2.85 -16.71
N HIS A 182 -1.10 -1.53 -16.89
CA HIS A 182 -1.61 -0.82 -18.08
C HIS A 182 -3.05 -1.22 -18.43
N SER A 183 -3.92 -1.19 -17.42
CA SER A 183 -5.33 -1.62 -17.49
C SER A 183 -6.27 -0.45 -17.25
N ASP A 184 -7.39 -0.43 -17.97
CA ASP A 184 -8.48 0.53 -17.76
C ASP A 184 -9.44 0.12 -16.62
N ASP A 185 -9.28 -1.08 -16.05
CA ASP A 185 -10.04 -1.50 -14.87
C ASP A 185 -9.65 -0.62 -13.66
N PRO A 186 -10.58 0.15 -13.06
CA PRO A 186 -10.29 1.04 -11.94
C PRO A 186 -9.66 0.33 -10.75
N ARG A 187 -9.94 -0.96 -10.58
CA ARG A 187 -9.43 -1.78 -9.48
C ARG A 187 -7.95 -2.11 -9.65
N LEU A 188 -7.40 -2.01 -10.86
CA LEU A 188 -6.01 -2.31 -11.18
C LEU A 188 -5.16 -1.04 -11.38
N LEU A 189 -5.74 0.13 -11.16
CA LEU A 189 -5.04 1.40 -11.40
C LEU A 189 -3.90 1.66 -10.43
N VAL A 190 -2.91 2.38 -10.94
CA VAL A 190 -1.86 3.08 -10.19
C VAL A 190 -2.18 4.58 -10.31
N PRO A 191 -2.93 5.18 -9.36
CA PRO A 191 -3.45 6.53 -9.55
C PRO A 191 -2.35 7.59 -9.56
N GLN A 192 -2.41 8.49 -10.54
CA GLN A 192 -1.38 9.51 -10.76
C GLN A 192 -1.26 10.47 -9.57
N GLU A 193 -2.36 10.74 -8.87
CA GLU A 193 -2.40 11.59 -7.68
C GLU A 193 -1.51 11.05 -6.55
N VAL A 194 -1.45 9.73 -6.41
CA VAL A 194 -0.57 9.07 -5.41
C VAL A 194 0.88 9.12 -5.88
N VAL A 195 1.12 8.92 -7.19
CA VAL A 195 2.45 9.05 -7.82
C VAL A 195 3.00 10.47 -7.65
N TYR A 196 2.16 11.49 -7.83
CA TYR A 196 2.52 12.87 -7.54
C TYR A 196 2.87 13.03 -6.07
N LYS A 197 2.04 12.50 -5.15
CA LYS A 197 2.33 12.62 -3.71
C LYS A 197 3.65 11.97 -3.32
N LEU A 198 3.98 10.83 -3.92
CA LEU A 198 5.27 10.16 -3.80
C LEU A 198 6.42 11.05 -4.30
N ALA A 199 6.27 11.63 -5.49
CA ALA A 199 7.25 12.54 -6.07
C ALA A 199 7.46 13.78 -5.19
N GLU A 200 6.39 14.30 -4.57
CA GLU A 200 6.49 15.44 -3.65
C GLU A 200 7.39 15.19 -2.44
N CYS A 201 7.41 13.96 -1.94
CA CYS A 201 8.27 13.57 -0.83
C CYS A 201 9.75 13.43 -1.27
N LEU A 202 9.99 13.21 -2.56
CA LEU A 202 11.32 12.94 -3.10
C LEU A 202 12.00 14.14 -3.74
N ILE A 203 11.26 15.18 -4.10
CA ILE A 203 11.79 16.30 -4.90
C ILE A 203 11.66 17.59 -4.09
N ASP A 204 12.77 18.28 -3.88
CA ASP A 204 12.76 19.60 -3.24
C ASP A 204 12.25 20.67 -4.22
N ASP A 205 11.67 21.75 -3.70
CA ASP A 205 11.01 22.80 -4.50
C ASP A 205 11.90 23.35 -5.64
N LEU A 206 13.22 23.39 -5.44
CA LEU A 206 14.20 23.83 -6.44
C LEU A 206 14.32 22.88 -7.66
N GLU A 207 14.20 21.56 -7.45
CA GLU A 207 14.24 20.58 -8.55
C GLU A 207 12.91 20.59 -9.35
N ARG A 208 11.79 20.97 -8.72
CA ARG A 208 10.48 21.12 -9.41
C ARG A 208 10.49 22.27 -10.41
N GLU A 209 11.21 23.36 -10.13
CA GLU A 209 11.32 24.51 -11.03
C GLU A 209 12.24 24.24 -12.23
N GLU A 210 13.26 23.37 -12.10
CA GLU A 210 14.22 23.08 -13.16
C GLU A 210 13.77 22.00 -14.17
N GLN A 211 12.90 21.05 -13.80
CA GLN A 211 12.59 19.86 -14.63
C GLN A 211 11.32 19.96 -15.50
N ASN A 212 10.89 21.17 -15.84
CA ASN A 212 9.59 21.47 -16.46
C ASN A 212 9.31 20.86 -17.87
N GLN A 213 10.10 19.89 -18.37
CA GLN A 213 9.85 19.23 -19.67
C GLN A 213 10.22 17.72 -19.80
N SER A 214 10.66 16.98 -18.76
CA SER A 214 10.94 15.53 -18.89
C SER A 214 11.04 14.81 -17.55
N ALA A 215 10.05 15.01 -16.70
CA ALA A 215 10.06 14.43 -15.36
C ALA A 215 9.32 13.08 -15.35
N TRP A 216 9.93 12.06 -14.71
CA TRP A 216 9.44 10.68 -14.79
C TRP A 216 7.98 10.52 -14.32
N TRP A 217 7.48 11.38 -13.45
CA TRP A 217 6.08 11.34 -12.96
C TRP A 217 5.02 11.85 -13.96
N HIS A 218 5.40 12.36 -15.14
CA HIS A 218 4.45 12.87 -16.14
C HIS A 218 3.91 11.82 -17.13
N GLU A 219 4.60 10.68 -17.29
CA GLU A 219 4.28 9.69 -18.34
C GLU A 219 4.02 8.26 -17.82
N TYR A 220 3.77 8.08 -16.51
CA TYR A 220 3.31 6.80 -15.96
C TYR A 220 1.79 6.65 -16.01
#